data_AF-A0A1A7QEJ8-F1
#
_entry.id   AF-A0A1A7QEJ8-F1
#
_cell.length_a   1.000
_cell.length_b   1.000
_cell.length_c   1.000
_cell.angle_alpha   90.00
_cell.angle_beta   90.00
_cell.angle_gamma   90.00
#
_symmetry.space_group_name_H-M   'P 1'
#
loop_
_entity.id
_entity.type
_entity.pdbx_description
1 polymer ?
#
loop_
_entity_poly.entity_id
_entity_poly.type
_entity_poly.pdbx_seq_one_letter_code
_entity_poly.pdbx_strand_id
1 'polypeptide(L)'
;MTEDRTIPYERRKNPNLPWGYWLTAVGEVDGWPPLVDDEGNHWNSVREAFWVSRLAMGRITQSSIMHQELEFMLAMLCAIERRIIPIEERALDFFQSWDQSRFYGAFLHGQALLEPDPGSGLDTKLAPEAHAVILMLASTRSPEDAPMPIGLPTLRAYHGLNAGINAETRKTIIAAQERAAQTLQYRFQREQIGQASGIVLVGDALGPNVPLRRKLWSTTLPDPYARDRMYLWLHERIDRWPVWGELAYRRGARALSEHLMLVKFCDEPIELG
;
A
#
# COMPACT_ATOMS: atom_id res chain seq x y z
N MET A 1 -25.58 6.05 -17.79
CA MET A 1 -25.41 4.74 -17.13
C MET A 1 -25.27 3.71 -18.24
N THR A 2 -24.04 3.37 -18.61
CA THR A 2 -23.71 2.51 -19.75
C THR A 2 -23.86 1.03 -19.38
N GLU A 3 -24.54 0.26 -20.24
CA GLU A 3 -24.91 -1.16 -20.07
C GLU A 3 -23.72 -2.12 -19.82
N ASP A 4 -22.50 -1.68 -20.13
CA ASP A 4 -21.29 -2.52 -20.14
C ASP A 4 -20.73 -2.90 -18.75
N ARG A 5 -21.15 -2.23 -17.67
CA ARG A 5 -20.72 -2.60 -16.29
C ARG A 5 -21.35 -3.88 -15.76
N THR A 6 -22.37 -4.41 -16.44
CA THR A 6 -23.05 -5.66 -16.04
C THR A 6 -22.26 -6.91 -16.41
N ILE A 7 -21.35 -6.81 -17.39
CA ILE A 7 -20.53 -7.93 -17.86
C ILE A 7 -19.24 -7.98 -16.99
N PRO A 8 -18.94 -9.14 -16.36
CA PRO A 8 -17.74 -9.31 -15.54
C PRO A 8 -16.47 -8.90 -16.29
N TYR A 9 -15.55 -8.19 -15.60
CA TYR A 9 -14.33 -7.65 -16.22
C TYR A 9 -13.52 -8.72 -16.95
N GLU A 10 -13.36 -9.91 -16.38
CA GLU A 10 -12.61 -11.02 -16.97
C GLU A 10 -13.15 -11.50 -18.31
N ARG A 11 -14.44 -11.25 -18.59
CA ARG A 11 -15.06 -11.57 -19.88
C ARG A 11 -14.82 -10.50 -20.93
N ARG A 12 -14.42 -9.29 -20.52
CA ARG A 12 -14.17 -8.14 -21.39
C ARG A 12 -12.68 -7.88 -21.59
N LYS A 13 -11.87 -8.03 -20.55
CA LYS A 13 -10.45 -7.66 -20.49
C LYS A 13 -9.66 -8.66 -19.64
N ASN A 14 -8.33 -8.71 -19.83
CA ASN A 14 -7.46 -9.60 -19.06
C ASN A 14 -7.08 -8.97 -17.71
N PRO A 15 -7.42 -9.58 -16.56
CA PRO A 15 -7.08 -9.05 -15.23
C PRO A 15 -5.57 -9.11 -14.90
N ASN A 16 -4.80 -9.92 -15.63
CA ASN A 16 -3.35 -10.03 -15.43
C ASN A 16 -2.55 -8.94 -16.16
N LEU A 17 -3.22 -8.12 -16.97
CA LEU A 17 -2.61 -6.97 -17.63
C LEU A 17 -3.01 -5.69 -16.90
N PRO A 18 -2.15 -4.65 -16.89
CA PRO A 18 -2.50 -3.35 -16.33
C PRO A 18 -3.81 -2.82 -16.92
N TRP A 19 -4.69 -2.30 -16.08
CA TRP A 19 -5.89 -1.59 -16.52
C TRP A 19 -5.51 -0.52 -17.56
N GLY A 20 -6.28 -0.41 -18.64
CA GLY A 20 -6.00 0.53 -19.72
C GLY A 20 -4.96 0.04 -20.74
N TYR A 21 -4.52 -1.23 -20.70
CA TYR A 21 -3.61 -1.78 -21.73
C TYR A 21 -4.17 -1.71 -23.17
N TRP A 22 -5.48 -1.51 -23.32
CA TRP A 22 -6.15 -1.35 -24.61
C TRP A 22 -6.16 0.11 -25.11
N LEU A 23 -5.73 1.07 -24.29
CA LEU A 23 -5.60 2.46 -24.72
C LEU A 23 -4.53 2.57 -25.79
N THR A 24 -4.88 3.22 -26.89
CA THR A 24 -3.99 3.37 -28.05
C THR A 24 -3.33 4.73 -28.01
N ALA A 25 -2.00 4.78 -28.08
CA ALA A 25 -1.27 6.03 -28.26
C ALA A 25 -1.41 6.49 -29.72
N VAL A 26 -1.99 7.67 -29.93
CA VAL A 26 -2.17 8.25 -31.27
C VAL A 26 -1.25 9.45 -31.42
N GLY A 27 -0.01 9.22 -31.89
CA GLY A 27 0.90 10.29 -32.29
C GLY A 27 2.30 9.81 -32.68
N GLU A 28 2.92 10.53 -33.62
CA GLU A 28 4.20 10.19 -34.26
C GLU A 28 5.43 10.88 -33.63
N VAL A 29 5.23 11.79 -32.66
CA VAL A 29 6.30 12.63 -32.11
C VAL A 29 6.65 12.20 -30.68
N ASP A 30 7.95 12.01 -30.43
CA ASP A 30 8.49 11.79 -29.09
C ASP A 30 8.08 12.94 -28.15
N GLY A 31 7.34 12.59 -27.10
CA GLY A 31 6.98 13.50 -26.02
C GLY A 31 5.48 13.62 -25.76
N TRP A 32 4.58 13.46 -26.75
CA TRP A 32 3.13 13.61 -26.55
C TRP A 32 2.29 12.94 -27.66
N PRO A 33 1.65 11.79 -27.39
CA PRO A 33 0.39 11.40 -28.01
C PRO A 33 -0.75 11.31 -26.98
N PRO A 34 -1.96 11.85 -27.27
CA PRO A 34 -3.13 11.54 -26.46
C PRO A 34 -3.44 10.04 -26.55
N LEU A 35 -3.72 9.43 -25.40
CA LEU A 35 -4.24 8.07 -25.34
C LEU A 35 -5.70 8.08 -25.78
N VAL A 36 -6.08 7.19 -26.68
CA VAL A 36 -7.44 7.05 -27.17
C VAL A 36 -8.03 5.74 -26.66
N ASP A 37 -9.23 5.81 -26.08
CA ASP A 37 -9.96 4.62 -25.65
C ASP A 37 -10.84 4.02 -26.77
N ASP A 38 -11.45 2.87 -26.48
CA ASP A 38 -12.32 2.14 -27.43
C ASP A 38 -13.56 2.96 -27.84
N GLU A 39 -13.93 4.00 -27.07
CA GLU A 39 -15.05 4.90 -27.34
C GLU A 39 -14.60 6.16 -28.13
N GLY A 40 -13.30 6.29 -28.42
CA GLY A 40 -12.73 7.44 -29.12
C GLY A 40 -12.45 8.66 -28.22
N ASN A 41 -12.56 8.53 -26.90
CA ASN A 41 -12.21 9.61 -25.99
C ASN A 41 -10.69 9.74 -25.87
N HIS A 42 -10.23 10.99 -25.71
CA HIS A 42 -8.82 11.32 -25.57
C HIS A 42 -8.43 11.60 -24.12
N TRP A 43 -7.30 11.03 -23.70
CA TRP A 43 -6.79 11.08 -22.33
C TRP A 43 -5.32 11.50 -22.33
N ASN A 44 -4.93 12.32 -21.36
CA ASN A 44 -3.53 12.72 -21.19
C ASN A 44 -2.71 11.62 -20.50
N SER A 45 -3.35 10.70 -19.78
CA SER A 45 -2.70 9.56 -19.14
C SER A 45 -3.71 8.44 -18.84
N VAL A 46 -3.19 7.23 -18.64
CA VAL A 46 -4.00 6.07 -18.21
C VAL A 46 -4.68 6.37 -16.86
N ARG A 47 -4.01 7.11 -15.96
CA ARG A 47 -4.56 7.51 -14.66
C ARG A 47 -5.73 8.48 -14.79
N GLU A 48 -5.66 9.42 -15.72
CA GLU A 48 -6.78 10.32 -16.03
C GLU A 48 -7.96 9.55 -16.62
N ALA A 49 -7.71 8.64 -17.57
CA ALA A 49 -8.73 7.78 -18.16
C ALA A 49 -9.45 6.96 -17.08
N PHE A 50 -8.67 6.37 -16.17
CA PHE A 50 -9.22 5.63 -15.04
C PHE A 50 -10.06 6.51 -14.11
N TRP A 51 -9.56 7.69 -13.75
CA TRP A 51 -10.25 8.63 -12.86
C TRP A 51 -11.59 9.10 -13.45
N VAL A 52 -11.56 9.64 -14.67
CA VAL A 52 -12.73 10.29 -15.26
C VAL A 52 -13.70 9.26 -15.84
N SER A 53 -13.22 8.34 -16.68
CA SER A 53 -14.10 7.40 -17.37
C SER A 53 -14.50 6.23 -16.46
N ARG A 54 -13.52 5.56 -15.83
CA ARG A 54 -13.82 4.34 -15.07
C ARG A 54 -14.42 4.60 -13.69
N LEU A 55 -13.89 5.55 -12.93
CA LEU A 55 -14.42 5.89 -11.60
C LEU A 55 -15.59 6.88 -11.65
N ALA A 56 -15.85 7.47 -12.83
CA ALA A 56 -16.86 8.52 -13.04
C ALA A 56 -16.61 9.77 -12.15
N MET A 57 -15.34 10.08 -11.91
CA MET A 57 -14.97 11.25 -11.10
C MET A 57 -14.91 12.52 -11.96
N GLY A 58 -15.12 13.66 -11.31
CA GLY A 58 -14.98 14.96 -11.96
C GLY A 58 -13.55 15.17 -12.48
N ARG A 59 -13.43 15.76 -13.67
CA ARG A 59 -12.12 16.16 -14.21
C ARG A 59 -11.52 17.27 -13.33
N ILE A 60 -10.37 16.99 -12.74
CA ILE A 60 -9.67 17.94 -11.85
C ILE A 60 -8.62 18.69 -12.67
N THR A 61 -8.63 20.02 -12.62
CA THR A 61 -7.65 20.87 -13.32
C THR A 61 -6.24 20.74 -12.74
N GLN A 62 -6.13 20.46 -11.44
CA GLN A 62 -4.89 20.15 -10.74
C GLN A 62 -4.68 18.63 -10.68
N SER A 63 -3.83 18.08 -11.54
CA SER A 63 -3.54 16.64 -11.61
C SER A 63 -2.97 16.06 -10.30
N SER A 64 -2.32 16.87 -9.47
CA SER A 64 -1.71 16.44 -8.20
C SER A 64 -2.72 15.84 -7.21
N ILE A 65 -3.93 16.39 -7.12
CA ILE A 65 -4.98 15.86 -6.24
C ILE A 65 -5.43 14.48 -6.73
N MET A 66 -5.72 14.35 -8.03
CA MET A 66 -6.06 13.06 -8.63
C MET A 66 -4.97 12.01 -8.37
N HIS A 67 -3.69 12.38 -8.53
CA HIS A 67 -2.59 11.47 -8.25
C HIS A 67 -2.56 11.04 -6.79
N GLN A 68 -2.70 11.96 -5.85
CA GLN A 68 -2.76 11.65 -4.41
C GLN A 68 -3.90 10.70 -4.07
N GLU A 69 -5.11 10.95 -4.58
CA GLU A 69 -6.27 10.09 -4.35
C GLU A 69 -6.08 8.68 -4.95
N LEU A 70 -5.44 8.59 -6.12
CA LEU A 70 -5.10 7.31 -6.74
C LEU A 70 -3.97 6.56 -6.01
N GLU A 71 -3.00 7.27 -5.42
CA GLU A 71 -1.99 6.65 -4.54
C GLU A 71 -2.63 6.10 -3.27
N PHE A 72 -3.58 6.83 -2.68
CA PHE A 72 -4.35 6.36 -1.53
C PHE A 72 -5.17 5.12 -1.88
N MET A 73 -5.85 5.12 -3.04
CA MET A 73 -6.56 3.95 -3.55
C MET A 73 -5.63 2.75 -3.72
N LEU A 74 -4.46 2.94 -4.33
CA LEU A 74 -3.47 1.89 -4.50
C LEU A 74 -3.06 1.28 -3.16
N ALA A 75 -2.76 2.12 -2.16
CA ALA A 75 -2.39 1.66 -0.82
C ALA A 75 -3.53 0.85 -0.16
N MET A 76 -4.78 1.31 -0.29
CA MET A 76 -5.95 0.58 0.21
C MET A 76 -6.16 -0.76 -0.49
N LEU A 77 -6.08 -0.80 -1.83
CA LEU A 77 -6.25 -2.03 -2.60
C LEU A 77 -5.13 -3.03 -2.29
N CYS A 78 -3.87 -2.59 -2.18
CA CYS A 78 -2.76 -3.46 -1.77
C CYS A 78 -2.92 -3.99 -0.34
N ALA A 79 -3.42 -3.17 0.60
CA ALA A 79 -3.71 -3.62 1.96
C ALA A 79 -4.77 -4.73 1.99
N ILE A 80 -5.82 -4.59 1.18
CA ILE A 80 -6.89 -5.59 1.03
C ILE A 80 -6.37 -6.86 0.33
N GLU A 81 -5.63 -6.72 -0.78
CA GLU A 81 -5.06 -7.84 -1.56
C GLU A 81 -4.21 -8.76 -0.68
N ARG A 82 -3.36 -8.15 0.14
CA ARG A 82 -2.43 -8.87 1.01
C ARG A 82 -3.14 -9.65 2.11
N ARG A 83 -4.38 -9.28 2.48
CA ARG A 83 -5.11 -9.81 3.65
C ARG A 83 -4.28 -9.77 4.95
N ILE A 84 -3.31 -8.87 5.01
CA ILE A 84 -2.36 -8.74 6.13
C ILE A 84 -2.95 -7.84 7.22
N ILE A 85 -3.79 -6.88 6.85
CA ILE A 85 -4.27 -5.81 7.74
C ILE A 85 -5.75 -6.07 8.06
N PRO A 86 -6.09 -6.39 9.33
CA PRO A 86 -7.47 -6.47 9.78
C PRO A 86 -8.23 -5.14 9.65
N ILE A 87 -9.54 -5.18 9.80
CA ILE A 87 -10.45 -4.10 9.45
C ILE A 87 -10.29 -2.92 10.41
N GLU A 88 -10.16 -3.26 11.69
CA GLU A 88 -9.86 -2.36 12.79
C GLU A 88 -8.57 -1.59 12.48
N GLU A 89 -7.54 -2.31 12.04
CA GLU A 89 -6.23 -1.74 11.78
C GLU A 89 -6.29 -0.83 10.55
N ARG A 90 -7.00 -1.25 9.50
CA ARG A 90 -7.23 -0.44 8.30
C ARG A 90 -7.93 0.87 8.65
N ALA A 91 -8.97 0.83 9.47
CA ALA A 91 -9.73 2.02 9.88
C ALA A 91 -8.87 2.99 10.68
N LEU A 92 -8.04 2.48 11.58
CA LEU A 92 -7.13 3.30 12.37
C LEU A 92 -5.98 3.87 11.52
N ASP A 93 -5.30 3.03 10.75
CA ASP A 93 -4.04 3.36 10.10
C ASP A 93 -4.22 4.26 8.86
N PHE A 94 -5.32 4.10 8.12
CA PHE A 94 -5.60 4.93 6.94
C PHE A 94 -6.44 6.17 7.25
N PHE A 95 -7.44 6.04 8.12
CA PHE A 95 -8.46 7.07 8.28
C PHE A 95 -8.50 7.69 9.68
N GLN A 96 -7.92 7.01 10.69
CA GLN A 96 -8.15 7.33 12.11
C GLN A 96 -9.65 7.45 12.44
N SER A 97 -10.51 6.80 11.64
CA SER A 97 -11.96 6.96 11.66
C SER A 97 -12.64 5.75 11.02
N TRP A 98 -13.50 5.10 11.79
CA TRP A 98 -14.30 3.96 11.35
C TRP A 98 -15.30 4.33 10.27
N ASP A 99 -15.95 5.49 10.39
CA ASP A 99 -16.99 5.91 9.46
C ASP A 99 -16.40 6.25 8.09
N GLN A 100 -15.23 6.90 8.06
CA GLN A 100 -14.53 7.18 6.81
C GLN A 100 -14.02 5.89 6.15
N SER A 101 -13.47 4.96 6.94
CA SER A 101 -13.06 3.64 6.44
C SER A 101 -14.22 2.87 5.82
N ARG A 102 -15.37 2.81 6.50
CA ARG A 102 -16.60 2.18 5.99
C ARG A 102 -17.12 2.87 4.75
N PHE A 103 -17.14 4.21 4.72
CA PHE A 103 -17.58 4.96 3.56
C PHE A 103 -16.69 4.69 2.35
N TYR A 104 -15.36 4.65 2.53
CA TYR A 104 -14.44 4.34 1.45
C TYR A 104 -14.57 2.89 0.98
N GLY A 105 -14.76 1.94 1.91
CA GLY A 105 -15.08 0.55 1.56
C GLY A 105 -16.37 0.43 0.74
N ALA A 106 -17.43 1.12 1.13
CA ALA A 106 -18.68 1.19 0.38
C ALA A 106 -18.50 1.84 -0.99
N PHE A 107 -17.66 2.87 -1.10
CA PHE A 107 -17.27 3.46 -2.38
C PHE A 107 -16.58 2.44 -3.29
N LEU A 108 -15.57 1.70 -2.80
CA LEU A 108 -14.89 0.67 -3.60
C LEU A 108 -15.84 -0.45 -4.03
N HIS A 109 -16.76 -0.86 -3.15
CA HIS A 109 -17.81 -1.82 -3.47
C HIS A 109 -18.77 -1.27 -4.53
N GLY A 110 -19.20 -0.01 -4.42
CA GLY A 110 -20.03 0.67 -5.42
C GLY A 110 -19.32 0.84 -6.78
N GLN A 111 -17.99 0.88 -6.78
CA GLN A 111 -17.16 0.87 -7.99
C GLN A 111 -16.89 -0.54 -8.54
N ALA A 112 -17.46 -1.59 -7.92
CA ALA A 112 -17.23 -3.00 -8.28
C ALA A 112 -15.74 -3.41 -8.27
N LEU A 113 -14.93 -2.76 -7.43
CA LEU A 113 -13.53 -3.13 -7.20
C LEU A 113 -13.38 -4.19 -6.10
N LEU A 114 -14.44 -4.42 -5.34
CA LEU A 114 -14.52 -5.49 -4.36
C LEU A 114 -15.63 -6.46 -4.76
N GLU A 115 -15.45 -7.74 -4.47
CA GLU A 115 -16.49 -8.76 -4.66
C GLU A 115 -17.61 -8.56 -3.63
N PRO A 116 -18.87 -8.90 -3.94
CA PRO A 116 -19.91 -8.99 -2.94
C PRO A 116 -19.73 -10.27 -2.11
N ASP A 117 -19.56 -10.14 -0.79
CA ASP A 117 -19.57 -11.27 0.13
C ASP A 117 -20.85 -11.24 0.99
N PRO A 118 -21.75 -12.23 0.85
CA PRO A 118 -22.98 -12.29 1.64
C PRO A 118 -22.76 -12.45 3.14
N GLY A 119 -21.59 -12.94 3.58
CA GLY A 119 -21.28 -13.24 4.97
C GLY A 119 -20.39 -12.20 5.66
N SER A 120 -19.66 -11.39 4.91
CA SER A 120 -18.66 -10.45 5.46
C SER A 120 -18.89 -9.01 5.01
N GLY A 121 -20.02 -8.40 5.39
CA GLY A 121 -20.24 -6.95 5.35
C GLY A 121 -19.54 -6.19 4.19
N LEU A 122 -18.61 -5.29 4.51
CA LEU A 122 -17.73 -4.59 3.54
C LEU A 122 -16.34 -5.25 3.43
N ASP A 123 -16.17 -6.43 4.01
CA ASP A 123 -14.90 -7.14 4.16
C ASP A 123 -14.76 -8.20 3.11
N THR A 124 -14.54 -7.73 1.90
CA THR A 124 -14.67 -8.57 0.73
C THR A 124 -13.38 -8.63 -0.06
N LYS A 125 -13.25 -9.68 -0.86
CA LYS A 125 -12.07 -9.93 -1.69
C LYS A 125 -11.98 -8.89 -2.81
N LEU A 126 -10.78 -8.64 -3.31
CA LEU A 126 -10.61 -7.83 -4.50
C LEU A 126 -11.28 -8.51 -5.70
N ALA A 127 -12.04 -7.72 -6.47
CA ALA A 127 -12.54 -8.16 -7.76
C ALA A 127 -11.39 -8.32 -8.76
N PRO A 128 -11.56 -9.10 -9.85
CA PRO A 128 -10.54 -9.25 -10.88
C PRO A 128 -10.06 -7.92 -11.49
N GLU A 129 -10.97 -6.96 -11.67
CA GLU A 129 -10.62 -5.63 -12.17
C GLU A 129 -9.68 -4.87 -11.22
N ALA A 130 -9.86 -5.04 -9.90
CA ALA A 130 -9.00 -4.37 -8.92
C ALA A 130 -7.54 -4.81 -9.02
N HIS A 131 -7.27 -6.06 -9.39
CA HIS A 131 -5.91 -6.54 -9.64
C HIS A 131 -5.27 -5.82 -10.85
N ALA A 132 -6.02 -5.65 -11.94
CA ALA A 132 -5.57 -4.87 -13.10
C ALA A 132 -5.33 -3.39 -12.74
N VAL A 133 -6.18 -2.83 -11.86
CA VAL A 133 -6.03 -1.45 -11.35
C VAL A 133 -4.78 -1.33 -10.49
N ILE A 134 -4.50 -2.27 -9.58
CA ILE A 134 -3.26 -2.29 -8.80
C ILE A 134 -2.05 -2.29 -9.73
N LEU A 135 -2.04 -3.17 -10.74
CA LEU A 135 -0.94 -3.26 -11.71
C LEU A 135 -0.74 -1.93 -12.46
N MET A 136 -1.82 -1.30 -12.92
CA MET A 136 -1.77 -0.01 -13.60
C MET A 136 -1.27 1.11 -12.70
N LEU A 137 -1.84 1.25 -11.50
CA LEU A 137 -1.46 2.30 -10.56
C LEU A 137 -0.02 2.13 -10.11
N ALA A 138 0.41 0.90 -9.83
CA ALA A 138 1.79 0.57 -9.49
C ALA A 138 2.78 0.90 -10.61
N SER A 139 2.39 0.66 -11.87
CA SER A 139 3.26 0.89 -13.04
C SER A 139 3.31 2.35 -13.49
N THR A 140 2.38 3.19 -13.03
CA THR A 140 2.23 4.60 -13.47
C THR A 140 2.51 5.61 -12.35
N ARG A 141 3.25 5.19 -11.31
CA ARG A 141 3.66 6.06 -10.20
C ARG A 141 4.72 7.05 -10.68
N SER A 142 4.66 8.29 -10.20
CA SER A 142 5.70 9.28 -10.49
C SER A 142 7.03 8.83 -9.86
N PRO A 143 8.21 9.26 -10.35
CA PRO A 143 9.49 8.95 -9.70
C PRO A 143 9.57 9.39 -8.22
N GLU A 144 8.85 10.46 -7.86
CA GLU A 144 8.76 10.98 -6.48
C GLU A 144 7.90 10.06 -5.60
N ASP A 145 6.87 9.44 -6.18
CA ASP A 145 5.99 8.48 -5.52
C ASP A 145 6.52 7.04 -5.63
N ALA A 146 7.45 6.76 -6.54
CA ALA A 146 8.02 5.43 -6.85
C ALA A 146 8.82 4.71 -5.74
N PRO A 147 9.17 5.24 -4.55
CA PRO A 147 9.91 4.42 -3.60
C PRO A 147 9.12 3.26 -2.96
N MET A 148 7.83 3.03 -3.25
CA MET A 148 7.10 1.89 -2.70
C MET A 148 7.49 0.59 -3.44
N PRO A 149 8.08 -0.41 -2.78
CA PRO A 149 8.28 -1.73 -3.37
C PRO A 149 6.91 -2.41 -3.50
N ILE A 150 6.23 -2.15 -4.60
CA ILE A 150 5.08 -2.95 -5.03
C ILE A 150 5.65 -4.04 -5.92
N GLY A 151 5.89 -5.20 -5.32
CA GLY A 151 6.45 -6.35 -6.03
C GLY A 151 5.85 -7.66 -5.54
N LEU A 152 5.53 -8.54 -6.49
CA LEU A 152 5.03 -9.88 -6.23
C LEU A 152 5.92 -10.79 -5.33
N PRO A 153 7.24 -10.59 -5.14
CA PRO A 153 8.02 -11.40 -4.18
C PRO A 153 7.69 -11.14 -2.71
N THR A 154 7.06 -9.99 -2.40
CA THR A 154 6.60 -9.62 -1.05
C THR A 154 5.21 -10.18 -0.71
N LEU A 155 4.55 -10.89 -1.64
CA LEU A 155 3.19 -11.42 -1.51
C LEU A 155 3.03 -12.68 -0.65
N ARG A 156 4.09 -13.20 -0.02
CA ARG A 156 3.88 -14.17 1.06
C ARG A 156 3.57 -13.40 2.32
N ALA A 157 2.27 -13.20 2.56
CA ALA A 157 1.73 -12.93 3.88
C ALA A 157 2.27 -14.01 4.83
N TYR A 158 3.34 -13.69 5.55
CA TYR A 158 3.70 -14.45 6.72
C TYR A 158 2.75 -13.93 7.80
N HIS A 159 1.70 -14.67 8.13
CA HIS A 159 0.95 -14.41 9.36
C HIS A 159 1.87 -14.71 10.54
N GLY A 160 2.76 -13.77 10.86
CA GLY A 160 3.83 -13.99 11.81
C GLY A 160 4.73 -15.19 11.47
N LEU A 161 5.81 -15.33 12.23
CA LEU A 161 6.51 -16.60 12.28
C LEU A 161 5.65 -17.57 13.10
N ASN A 162 5.14 -18.62 12.46
CA ASN A 162 4.84 -19.84 13.20
C ASN A 162 6.13 -20.30 13.88
N ALA A 163 6.04 -20.70 15.14
CA ALA A 163 7.18 -21.14 15.96
C ALA A 163 8.00 -22.29 15.31
N GLY A 164 7.50 -22.91 14.24
CA GLY A 164 8.16 -23.95 13.44
C GLY A 164 9.08 -23.48 12.30
N ILE A 165 9.25 -22.17 12.03
CA ILE A 165 10.20 -21.71 11.00
C ILE A 165 11.63 -21.74 11.55
N ASN A 166 12.49 -22.56 10.92
CA ASN A 166 13.91 -22.72 11.24
C ASN A 166 14.65 -21.34 11.27
N ALA A 167 15.56 -21.19 12.22
CA ALA A 167 16.33 -19.96 12.44
C ALA A 167 17.10 -19.50 11.20
N GLU A 168 17.66 -20.42 10.41
CA GLU A 168 18.39 -20.08 9.18
C GLU A 168 17.46 -19.58 8.06
N THR A 169 16.27 -20.17 7.94
CA THR A 169 15.23 -19.69 7.02
C THR A 169 14.81 -18.27 7.39
N ARG A 170 14.64 -18.00 8.69
CA ARG A 170 14.28 -16.66 9.19
C ARG A 170 15.35 -15.62 8.87
N LYS A 171 16.63 -15.92 9.13
CA LYS A 171 17.74 -15.03 8.77
C LYS A 171 17.74 -14.71 7.28
N THR A 172 17.48 -15.71 6.44
CA THR A 172 17.44 -15.54 4.98
C THR A 172 16.30 -14.63 4.54
N ILE A 173 15.09 -14.84 5.08
CA ILE A 173 13.92 -13.98 4.82
C ILE A 173 14.22 -12.55 5.22
N ILE A 174 14.69 -12.34 6.47
CA ILE A 174 14.98 -11.01 6.98
C ILE A 174 16.08 -10.32 6.17
N ALA A 175 17.14 -11.02 5.76
CA ALA A 175 18.20 -10.43 4.95
C ALA A 175 17.72 -10.01 3.55
N ALA A 176 16.80 -10.76 2.94
CA ALA A 176 16.20 -10.39 1.66
C ALA A 176 15.31 -9.16 1.80
N GLN A 177 14.51 -9.13 2.87
CA GLN A 177 13.66 -8.04 3.28
C GLN A 177 14.43 -6.74 3.56
N GLU A 178 15.49 -6.82 4.38
CA GLU A 178 16.40 -5.69 4.66
C GLU A 178 17.01 -5.14 3.36
N ARG A 179 17.39 -6.00 2.41
CA ARG A 179 17.89 -5.58 1.08
C ARG A 179 16.81 -4.84 0.27
N ALA A 180 15.58 -5.35 0.26
CA ALA A 180 14.47 -4.70 -0.45
C ALA A 180 14.13 -3.31 0.12
N ALA A 181 14.31 -3.11 1.42
CA ALA A 181 14.01 -1.85 2.09
C ALA A 181 15.15 -0.80 2.04
N GLN A 182 16.33 -1.13 1.53
CA GLN A 182 17.50 -0.22 1.56
C GLN A 182 17.29 1.09 0.80
N THR A 183 16.47 1.07 -0.24
CA THR A 183 16.17 2.24 -1.10
C THR A 183 15.08 3.14 -0.52
N LEU A 184 14.43 2.73 0.57
CA LEU A 184 13.36 3.50 1.20
C LEU A 184 13.91 4.69 1.96
N GLN A 185 13.29 5.86 1.75
CA GLN A 185 13.57 7.08 2.50
C GLN A 185 13.38 6.87 4.00
N TYR A 186 12.26 6.27 4.40
CA TYR A 186 11.97 5.87 5.77
C TYR A 186 12.04 4.36 5.88
N ARG A 187 12.93 3.84 6.74
CA ARG A 187 13.06 2.39 6.94
C ARG A 187 13.29 1.97 8.38
N PHE A 188 12.64 0.89 8.78
CA PHE A 188 13.02 0.17 9.97
C PHE A 188 14.23 -0.71 9.67
N GLN A 189 15.17 -0.75 10.61
CA GLN A 189 16.35 -1.61 10.53
C GLN A 189 16.59 -2.23 11.91
N ARG A 190 17.06 -3.48 11.91
CA ARG A 190 17.54 -4.10 13.14
C ARG A 190 18.88 -3.48 13.50
N GLU A 191 19.05 -3.17 14.78
CA GLU A 191 20.28 -2.58 15.29
C GLU A 191 20.58 -3.14 16.68
N GLN A 192 21.85 -3.21 17.04
CA GLN A 192 22.26 -3.51 18.41
C GLN A 192 22.35 -2.19 19.19
N ILE A 193 21.49 -2.00 20.20
CA ILE A 193 21.47 -0.81 21.05
C ILE A 193 22.16 -1.17 22.37
N GLY A 194 23.46 -0.88 22.46
CA GLY A 194 24.29 -1.36 23.57
C GLY A 194 24.40 -2.89 23.54
N GLN A 195 23.91 -3.57 24.58
CA GLN A 195 23.81 -5.03 24.63
C GLN A 195 22.42 -5.57 24.26
N ALA A 196 21.45 -4.70 24.00
CA ALA A 196 20.08 -5.08 23.70
C ALA A 196 19.84 -5.24 22.19
N SER A 197 18.96 -6.20 21.85
CA SER A 197 18.45 -6.36 20.49
C SER A 197 17.45 -5.25 20.19
N GLY A 198 17.73 -4.36 19.24
CA GLY A 198 16.89 -3.21 18.95
C GLY A 198 16.36 -3.13 17.53
N ILE A 199 15.34 -2.31 17.34
CA ILE A 199 14.87 -1.85 16.03
C ILE A 199 14.92 -0.33 16.05
N VAL A 200 15.39 0.27 14.97
CA VAL A 200 15.34 1.72 14.78
C VAL A 200 14.64 2.07 13.48
N LEU A 201 13.95 3.20 13.48
CA LEU A 201 13.46 3.85 12.27
C LEU A 201 14.45 4.94 11.88
N VAL A 202 14.99 4.84 10.67
CA VAL A 202 15.83 5.87 10.08
C VAL A 202 15.09 6.59 8.96
N GLY A 203 15.28 7.90 8.88
CA GLY A 203 14.92 8.69 7.71
C GLY A 203 16.19 9.20 7.03
N ASP A 204 16.33 8.88 5.75
CA ASP A 204 17.41 9.40 4.91
C ASP A 204 17.03 10.74 4.28
N ALA A 205 18.05 11.54 3.98
CA ALA A 205 17.92 12.84 3.34
C ALA A 205 16.96 13.83 4.04
N LEU A 206 16.93 13.82 5.37
CA LEU A 206 16.05 14.70 6.15
C LEU A 206 16.75 16.01 6.56
N GLY A 207 16.10 17.14 6.25
CA GLY A 207 16.48 18.48 6.71
C GLY A 207 16.56 19.50 5.56
N PRO A 208 16.27 20.79 5.82
CA PRO A 208 16.13 21.80 4.77
C PRO A 208 17.45 22.24 4.12
N ASN A 209 18.59 22.10 4.82
CA ASN A 209 19.89 22.63 4.35
C ASN A 209 20.93 21.53 4.08
N VAL A 210 20.94 20.47 4.87
CA VAL A 210 21.85 19.32 4.69
C VAL A 210 21.02 18.05 4.82
N PRO A 211 20.88 17.24 3.75
CA PRO A 211 20.17 15.97 3.81
C PRO A 211 20.96 15.00 4.70
N LEU A 212 20.50 14.83 5.94
CA LEU A 212 21.15 13.96 6.91
C LEU A 212 20.29 12.71 7.14
N ARG A 213 20.98 11.59 7.37
CA ARG A 213 20.36 10.40 7.94
C ARG A 213 20.08 10.64 9.42
N ARG A 214 18.83 10.49 9.84
CA ARG A 214 18.39 10.70 11.23
C ARG A 214 17.73 9.44 11.77
N LYS A 215 18.02 9.08 13.02
CA LYS A 215 17.19 8.14 13.78
C LYS A 215 15.96 8.89 14.29
N LEU A 216 14.79 8.43 13.88
CA LEU A 216 13.51 9.04 14.23
C LEU A 216 12.84 8.32 15.41
N TRP A 217 13.11 7.03 15.55
CA TRP A 217 12.53 6.19 16.58
C TRP A 217 13.43 4.99 16.86
N SER A 218 13.38 4.46 18.08
CA SER A 218 14.10 3.25 18.47
C SER A 218 13.38 2.54 19.59
N THR A 219 13.45 1.21 19.59
CA THR A 219 13.03 0.38 20.72
C THR A 219 14.02 -0.76 20.96
N THR A 220 14.08 -1.26 22.18
CA THR A 220 14.86 -2.42 22.59
C THR A 220 13.93 -3.56 22.96
N LEU A 221 14.29 -4.77 22.56
CA LEU A 221 13.54 -6.01 22.78
C LEU A 221 14.33 -6.94 23.71
N PRO A 222 13.64 -7.82 24.45
CA PRO A 222 14.27 -8.70 25.43
C PRO A 222 15.30 -9.66 24.80
N ASP A 223 15.07 -10.08 23.56
CA ASP A 223 15.92 -11.05 22.87
C ASP A 223 15.84 -10.88 21.33
N PRO A 224 16.77 -11.51 20.57
CA PRO A 224 16.76 -11.45 19.11
C PRO A 224 15.50 -12.04 18.46
N TYR A 225 14.84 -13.01 19.09
CA TYR A 225 13.62 -13.63 18.57
C TYR A 225 12.46 -12.64 18.60
N ALA A 226 12.26 -11.95 19.72
CA ALA A 226 11.27 -10.88 19.87
C ALA A 226 11.52 -9.74 18.87
N ARG A 227 12.78 -9.32 18.71
CA ARG A 227 13.18 -8.33 17.70
C ARG A 227 12.82 -8.77 16.29
N ASP A 228 13.21 -9.98 15.90
CA ASP A 228 12.98 -10.49 14.55
C ASP A 228 11.47 -10.66 14.25
N ARG A 229 10.66 -11.06 15.24
CA ARG A 229 9.19 -11.10 15.12
C ARG A 229 8.59 -9.71 14.89
N MET A 230 8.98 -8.74 15.70
CA MET A 230 8.50 -7.37 15.54
C MET A 230 8.93 -6.77 14.20
N TYR A 231 10.17 -7.04 13.77
CA TYR A 231 10.67 -6.57 12.48
C TYR A 231 9.86 -7.12 11.30
N LEU A 232 9.52 -8.42 11.34
CA LEU A 232 8.69 -9.03 10.30
C LEU A 232 7.28 -8.43 10.27
N TRP A 233 6.66 -8.24 11.44
CA TRP A 233 5.36 -7.58 11.55
C TRP A 233 5.37 -6.14 10.99
N LEU A 234 6.44 -5.38 11.26
CA LEU A 234 6.64 -4.06 10.66
C LEU A 234 6.78 -4.17 9.14
N HIS A 235 7.54 -5.15 8.65
CA HIS A 235 7.82 -5.31 7.22
C HIS A 235 6.61 -5.77 6.41
N GLU A 236 5.70 -6.56 7.00
CA GLU A 236 4.40 -6.87 6.39
C GLU A 236 3.62 -5.59 6.00
N ARG A 237 3.93 -4.46 6.65
CA ARG A 237 3.35 -3.13 6.46
C ARG A 237 4.36 -2.15 5.85
N ILE A 238 5.28 -2.62 5.00
CA ILE A 238 6.34 -1.80 4.39
C ILE A 238 5.83 -0.58 3.62
N ASP A 239 4.64 -0.68 3.02
CA ASP A 239 3.94 0.41 2.34
C ASP A 239 3.52 1.55 3.29
N ARG A 240 3.44 1.28 4.59
CA ARG A 240 3.07 2.24 5.63
C ARG A 240 4.26 2.96 6.24
N TRP A 241 5.48 2.49 5.98
CA TRP A 241 6.70 3.07 6.52
C TRP A 241 6.90 4.55 6.18
N PRO A 242 6.55 5.04 4.97
CA PRO A 242 6.62 6.48 4.69
C PRO A 242 5.69 7.31 5.59
N VAL A 243 4.45 6.86 5.78
CA VAL A 243 3.46 7.55 6.63
C VAL A 243 3.89 7.53 8.10
N TRP A 244 4.37 6.38 8.58
CA TRP A 244 4.88 6.22 9.94
C TRP A 244 6.19 6.99 10.18
N GLY A 245 7.05 7.05 9.16
CA GLY A 245 8.26 7.87 9.12
C GLY A 245 7.95 9.35 9.27
N GLU A 246 6.99 9.85 8.49
CA GLU A 246 6.54 11.23 8.57
C GLU A 246 5.88 11.53 9.92
N LEU A 247 5.11 10.59 10.47
CA LEU A 247 4.53 10.70 11.82
C LEU A 247 5.64 10.87 12.87
N ALA A 248 6.66 10.02 12.85
CA ALA A 248 7.79 10.12 13.77
C ALA A 248 8.60 11.40 13.56
N TYR A 249 8.78 11.83 12.31
CA TYR A 249 9.51 13.05 11.98
C TYR A 249 8.78 14.32 12.45
N ARG A 250 7.46 14.42 12.21
CA ARG A 250 6.66 15.61 12.56
C ARG A 250 6.19 15.64 14.01
N ARG A 251 5.81 14.48 14.57
CA ARG A 251 5.18 14.37 15.90
C ARG A 251 6.06 13.67 16.94
N GLY A 252 7.24 13.21 16.54
CA GLY A 252 8.23 12.60 17.42
C GLY A 252 8.04 11.11 17.66
N ALA A 253 9.07 10.48 18.25
CA ALA A 253 9.12 9.04 18.50
C ALA A 253 7.94 8.52 19.34
N ARG A 254 7.47 9.29 20.33
CA ARG A 254 6.35 8.90 21.19
C ARG A 254 5.06 8.67 20.40
N ALA A 255 4.73 9.58 19.47
CA ALA A 255 3.53 9.47 18.65
C ALA A 255 3.57 8.21 17.78
N LEU A 256 4.75 7.84 17.25
CA LEU A 256 4.91 6.58 16.54
C LEU A 256 4.75 5.36 17.46
N SER A 257 5.33 5.37 18.66
CA SER A 257 5.15 4.26 19.61
C SER A 257 3.68 4.03 19.97
N GLU A 258 2.94 5.10 20.25
CA GLU A 258 1.50 5.05 20.54
C GLU A 258 0.72 4.51 19.33
N HIS A 259 1.04 5.00 18.12
CA HIS A 259 0.42 4.51 16.89
C HIS A 259 0.68 3.02 16.65
N LEU A 260 1.93 2.57 16.73
CA LEU A 260 2.29 1.16 16.54
C LEU A 260 1.62 0.25 17.58
N MET A 261 1.47 0.71 18.83
CA MET A 261 0.76 -0.02 19.88
C MET A 261 -0.73 -0.19 19.52
N LEU A 262 -1.40 0.88 19.07
CA LEU A 262 -2.80 0.83 18.67
C LEU A 262 -3.00 -0.07 17.44
N VAL A 263 -2.15 0.10 16.40
CA VAL A 263 -2.14 -0.76 15.21
C VAL A 263 -1.97 -2.22 15.60
N LYS A 264 -1.07 -2.52 16.56
CA LYS A 264 -0.85 -3.89 17.01
C LYS A 264 -2.06 -4.50 17.73
N PHE A 265 -2.78 -3.73 18.55
CA PHE A 265 -4.02 -4.22 19.16
C PHE A 265 -5.13 -4.46 18.13
N CYS A 266 -5.21 -3.61 17.11
CA CYS A 266 -6.15 -3.80 16.01
C CYS A 266 -5.83 -5.01 15.11
N ASP A 267 -4.58 -5.48 15.12
CA ASP A 267 -4.13 -6.68 14.39
C ASP A 267 -4.51 -7.99 15.12
N GLU A 268 -4.82 -7.94 16.42
CA GLU A 268 -5.08 -9.13 17.23
C GLU A 268 -6.51 -9.67 17.02
N PRO A 269 -6.68 -10.98 16.77
CA PRO A 269 -8.02 -11.56 16.64
C PRO A 269 -8.75 -11.51 17.99
N ILE A 270 -10.00 -11.08 17.97
CA ILE A 270 -10.88 -11.15 19.15
C ILE A 270 -11.42 -12.59 19.23
N GLU A 271 -10.93 -13.37 20.21
CA GLU A 271 -11.52 -14.67 20.54
C GLU A 271 -12.88 -14.45 21.21
N LEU A 272 -13.94 -14.44 20.40
CA LEU A 272 -15.31 -14.56 20.87
C LEU A 272 -15.59 -16.07 20.99
N GLY A 273 -15.61 -16.58 22.22
CA GLY A 273 -15.85 -18.00 22.52
C GLY A 273 -17.17 -18.55 21.99
#